data_AF-A0A7J7NRU5-F1
#
_entry.id   AF-A0A7J7NRU5-F1
#
_cell.length_a   1.000
_cell.length_b   1.000
_cell.length_c   1.000
_cell.angle_alpha   90.00
_cell.angle_beta   90.00
_cell.angle_gamma   90.00
#
_symmetry.space_group_name_H-M   'P 1'
#
loop_
_entity.id
_entity.type
_entity.pdbx_description
1 polymer ?
#
loop_
_entity_poly.entity_id
_entity_poly.type
_entity_poly.pdbx_seq_one_letter_code
_entity_poly.pdbx_strand_id
1 'polypeptide(L)'
;MFILVVAILISAGTLAKEFVVGDDSGWTIKFDYQTWATGKEFHVGDKLVFNYPVGAHNVHKVNATGFQDCVAPLDAIPLATGSDVVTLATPGKKWYICGVGKHCEVGGQKLVITVLPKLSASAPAPAPQAVAPTSAANGVVSSVLQMLLAAIVYVVTIMV
;
A
#
# COMPACT_ATOMS: atom_id res chain seq x y z
N MET A 1 19.63 -9.88 -35.88
CA MET A 1 18.33 -9.65 -35.22
C MET A 1 18.59 -9.58 -33.72
N PHE A 2 18.83 -8.38 -33.17
CA PHE A 2 19.05 -8.22 -31.73
C PHE A 2 17.70 -7.98 -31.05
N ILE A 3 17.24 -8.92 -30.25
CA ILE A 3 15.99 -8.81 -29.49
C ILE A 3 16.30 -8.00 -28.24
N LEU A 4 15.85 -6.73 -28.19
CA LEU A 4 15.85 -5.95 -26.96
C LEU A 4 14.76 -6.50 -26.03
N VAL A 5 15.18 -7.16 -24.95
CA VAL A 5 14.29 -7.54 -23.85
C VAL A 5 14.09 -6.30 -22.97
N VAL A 6 12.96 -5.62 -23.13
CA VAL A 6 12.54 -4.53 -22.23
C VAL A 6 11.97 -5.18 -20.97
N ALA A 7 12.77 -5.18 -19.88
CA ALA A 7 12.29 -5.59 -18.57
C ALA A 7 11.33 -4.52 -18.02
N ILE A 8 10.02 -4.79 -18.08
CA ILE A 8 9.01 -3.93 -17.45
C ILE A 8 9.10 -4.16 -15.94
N LEU A 9 9.72 -3.20 -15.24
CA LEU A 9 9.67 -3.13 -13.79
C LEU A 9 8.28 -2.65 -13.37
N ILE A 10 7.37 -3.57 -13.08
CA ILE A 10 6.08 -3.25 -12.45
C ILE A 10 6.38 -2.94 -10.98
N SER A 11 6.47 -1.66 -10.64
CA SER A 11 6.51 -1.22 -9.24
C SER A 11 5.13 -1.44 -8.61
N ALA A 12 5.00 -2.51 -7.82
CA ALA A 12 3.81 -2.76 -7.02
C ALA A 12 3.75 -1.75 -5.86
N GLY A 13 3.07 -0.63 -6.07
CA GLY A 13 2.69 0.25 -4.97
C GLY A 13 1.71 -0.49 -4.05
N THR A 14 2.06 -0.69 -2.78
CA THR A 14 1.14 -1.29 -1.81
C THR A 14 0.07 -0.25 -1.46
N LEU A 15 -1.16 -0.47 -1.92
CA LEU A 15 -2.31 0.33 -1.53
C LEU A 15 -2.66 0.06 -0.06
N ALA A 16 -3.18 1.08 0.64
CA ALA A 16 -3.72 0.92 1.98
C ALA A 16 -4.86 -0.11 1.95
N LYS A 17 -4.82 -1.09 2.85
CA LYS A 17 -5.81 -2.14 2.95
C LYS A 17 -6.95 -1.73 3.87
N GLU A 18 -8.15 -2.20 3.56
CA GLU A 18 -9.30 -2.13 4.46
C GLU A 18 -9.55 -3.49 5.10
N PHE A 19 -9.81 -3.48 6.41
CA PHE A 19 -10.12 -4.66 7.21
C PHE A 19 -11.50 -4.46 7.84
N VAL A 20 -12.48 -5.25 7.40
CA VAL A 20 -13.79 -5.31 8.04
C VAL A 20 -13.64 -6.07 9.34
N VAL A 21 -13.81 -5.39 10.47
CA VAL A 21 -13.60 -5.98 11.79
C VAL A 21 -14.68 -7.01 12.06
N GLY A 22 -14.26 -8.26 12.32
CA GLY A 22 -15.16 -9.39 12.50
C GLY A 22 -15.66 -10.04 11.19
N ASP A 23 -15.14 -9.60 10.04
CA ASP A 23 -15.57 -10.06 8.71
C ASP A 23 -17.11 -10.04 8.59
N ASP A 24 -17.75 -11.15 8.19
CA ASP A 24 -19.21 -11.23 8.05
C ASP A 24 -19.98 -11.09 9.37
N SER A 25 -19.32 -11.31 10.52
CA SER A 25 -19.95 -11.16 11.84
C SER A 25 -20.07 -9.69 12.27
N GLY A 26 -19.24 -8.81 11.70
CA GLY A 26 -19.15 -7.40 12.06
C GLY A 26 -18.72 -7.15 13.51
N TRP A 27 -19.03 -5.96 14.00
CA TRP A 27 -18.75 -5.52 15.37
C TRP A 27 -19.93 -5.87 16.29
N THR A 28 -19.88 -7.07 16.86
CA THR A 28 -20.88 -7.67 17.76
C THR A 28 -20.26 -8.24 19.07
N ILE A 29 -21.12 -8.69 19.98
CA ILE A 29 -20.74 -9.41 21.21
C ILE A 29 -20.57 -10.92 20.95
N LYS A 30 -19.86 -11.61 21.86
CA LYS A 30 -19.58 -13.05 21.84
C LYS A 30 -18.80 -13.50 20.61
N PHE A 31 -17.92 -12.63 20.11
CA PHE A 31 -17.03 -12.90 18.99
C PHE A 31 -15.57 -12.70 19.42
N ASP A 32 -14.68 -13.60 19.00
CA ASP A 32 -13.26 -13.52 19.34
C ASP A 32 -12.48 -12.70 18.30
N TYR A 33 -12.35 -11.41 18.58
CA TYR A 33 -11.60 -10.48 17.74
C TYR A 33 -10.08 -10.70 17.74
N GLN A 34 -9.53 -11.35 18.77
CA GLN A 34 -8.09 -11.62 18.82
C GLN A 34 -7.73 -12.76 17.88
N THR A 35 -8.57 -13.81 17.87
CA THR A 35 -8.48 -14.87 16.86
C THR A 35 -8.71 -14.30 15.45
N TRP A 36 -9.70 -13.42 15.26
CA TRP A 36 -9.89 -12.74 13.97
C TRP A 36 -8.65 -11.94 13.53
N ALA A 37 -7.95 -11.26 14.44
CA ALA A 37 -6.76 -10.49 14.11
C ALA A 37 -5.53 -11.36 13.81
N THR A 38 -5.55 -12.66 14.14
CA THR A 38 -4.41 -13.56 13.96
C THR A 38 -4.07 -13.73 12.47
N GLY A 39 -2.77 -13.62 12.14
CA GLY A 39 -2.27 -13.71 10.77
C GLY A 39 -2.55 -12.50 9.88
N LYS A 40 -3.25 -11.47 10.40
CA LYS A 40 -3.44 -10.19 9.70
C LYS A 40 -2.30 -9.24 10.06
N GLU A 41 -1.68 -8.65 9.04
CA GLU A 41 -0.70 -7.58 9.22
C GLU A 41 -1.36 -6.22 8.96
N PHE A 42 -1.32 -5.37 9.97
CA PHE A 42 -1.85 -4.01 9.89
C PHE A 42 -0.69 -3.04 9.72
N HIS A 43 -0.74 -2.17 8.73
CA HIS A 43 0.29 -1.17 8.46
C HIS A 43 -0.27 0.24 8.58
N VAL A 44 0.62 1.22 8.76
CA VAL A 44 0.22 2.63 8.71
C VAL A 44 -0.40 2.96 7.34
N GLY A 45 -1.59 3.52 7.37
CA GLY A 45 -2.40 3.86 6.20
C GLY A 45 -3.61 2.95 6.02
N ASP A 46 -3.56 1.72 6.54
CA ASP A 46 -4.68 0.78 6.50
C ASP A 46 -5.89 1.31 7.30
N LYS A 47 -7.05 0.72 7.06
CA LYS A 47 -8.32 1.10 7.67
C LYS A 47 -8.97 -0.09 8.36
N LEU A 48 -9.52 0.15 9.54
CA LEU A 48 -10.46 -0.75 10.20
C LEU A 48 -11.88 -0.24 9.93
N VAL A 49 -12.77 -1.12 9.47
CA VAL A 49 -14.17 -0.81 9.23
C VAL A 49 -15.02 -1.57 10.25
N PHE A 50 -15.72 -0.83 11.10
CA PHE A 50 -16.59 -1.38 12.14
C PHE A 50 -18.05 -1.26 11.70
N ASN A 51 -18.65 -2.39 11.31
CA ASN A 51 -20.04 -2.46 10.88
C ASN A 51 -20.92 -3.06 11.98
N TYR A 52 -22.01 -2.39 12.30
CA TYR A 52 -22.96 -2.80 13.33
C TYR A 52 -24.30 -2.05 13.22
N PRO A 53 -25.42 -2.58 13.74
CA PRO A 53 -26.69 -1.86 13.73
C PRO A 53 -26.59 -0.54 14.52
N VAL A 54 -27.05 0.57 13.93
CA VAL A 54 -27.02 1.89 14.57
C VAL A 54 -27.72 1.84 15.93
N GLY A 55 -27.04 2.38 16.96
CA GLY A 55 -27.54 2.40 18.34
C GLY A 55 -27.32 1.10 19.13
N ALA A 56 -26.95 -0.02 18.49
CA ALA A 56 -26.67 -1.27 19.19
C ALA A 56 -25.25 -1.31 19.79
N HIS A 57 -24.28 -0.73 19.08
CA HIS A 57 -22.88 -0.72 19.48
C HIS A 57 -22.26 0.66 19.22
N ASN A 58 -21.02 0.81 19.65
CA ASN A 58 -20.18 1.96 19.37
C ASN A 58 -18.71 1.53 19.40
N VAL A 59 -17.81 2.43 18.99
CA VAL A 59 -16.37 2.19 18.99
C VAL A 59 -15.65 3.32 19.74
N HIS A 60 -15.00 2.96 20.84
CA HIS A 60 -14.04 3.83 21.50
C HIS A 60 -12.62 3.36 21.21
N LYS A 61 -11.74 4.28 20.85
CA LYS A 61 -10.30 4.05 20.89
C LYS A 61 -9.81 4.32 22.31
N VAL A 62 -9.10 3.37 22.89
CA VAL A 62 -8.61 3.43 24.28
C VAL A 62 -7.12 3.12 24.36
N ASN A 63 -6.55 3.23 25.56
CA ASN A 63 -5.21 2.76 25.87
C ASN A 63 -5.26 1.32 26.45
N ALA A 64 -4.11 0.78 26.85
CA ALA A 64 -4.02 -0.58 27.41
C ALA A 64 -4.88 -0.77 28.67
N THR A 65 -4.87 0.19 29.60
CA THR A 65 -5.66 0.14 30.84
C THR A 65 -7.16 0.18 30.55
N GLY A 66 -7.63 1.17 29.77
CA GLY A 66 -9.02 1.26 29.37
C GLY A 66 -9.50 0.05 28.58
N PHE A 67 -8.60 -0.60 27.82
CA PHE A 67 -8.91 -1.87 27.19
C PHE A 67 -9.08 -3.00 28.21
N GLN A 68 -8.16 -3.15 29.17
CA GLN A 68 -8.25 -4.20 30.19
C GLN A 68 -9.50 -4.03 31.04
N ASP A 69 -9.75 -2.81 31.51
CA ASP A 69 -10.85 -2.49 32.43
C ASP A 69 -12.18 -2.26 31.70
N CYS A 70 -12.17 -2.25 30.36
CA CYS A 70 -13.34 -1.94 29.53
C CYS A 70 -13.93 -0.55 29.81
N VAL A 71 -13.08 0.44 30.06
CA VAL A 71 -13.46 1.82 30.36
C VAL A 71 -12.92 2.77 29.30
N ALA A 72 -13.80 3.55 28.69
CA ALA A 72 -13.42 4.68 27.84
C ALA A 72 -13.14 5.93 28.71
N PRO A 73 -12.24 6.84 28.28
CA PRO A 73 -12.07 8.13 28.94
C PRO A 73 -13.41 8.89 29.03
N LEU A 74 -13.63 9.63 30.12
CA LEU A 74 -14.92 10.31 30.39
C LEU A 74 -15.36 11.25 29.26
N ASP A 75 -14.42 11.97 28.65
CA ASP A 75 -14.69 12.93 27.57
C ASP A 75 -14.53 12.33 26.17
N ALA A 76 -14.34 11.01 26.06
CA ALA A 76 -14.16 10.35 24.77
C ALA A 76 -15.51 10.22 24.04
N ILE A 77 -15.66 10.97 22.96
CA ILE A 77 -16.80 10.82 22.05
C ILE A 77 -16.61 9.52 21.24
N PRO A 78 -17.54 8.55 21.31
CA PRO A 78 -17.46 7.34 20.50
C PRO A 78 -17.74 7.62 19.02
N LEU A 79 -17.28 6.70 18.18
CA LEU A 79 -17.87 6.51 16.85
C LEU A 79 -19.14 5.65 17.00
N ALA A 80 -20.23 6.08 16.36
CA ALA A 80 -21.57 5.55 16.62
C ALA A 80 -22.45 5.48 15.36
N THR A 81 -21.87 5.53 14.16
CA THR A 81 -22.64 5.64 12.90
C THR A 81 -23.17 4.30 12.38
N GLY A 82 -22.67 3.18 12.89
CA GLY A 82 -22.98 1.83 12.41
C GLY A 82 -22.10 1.35 11.24
N SER A 83 -21.32 2.23 10.62
CA SER A 83 -20.28 1.88 9.66
C SER A 83 -19.09 2.84 9.82
N ASP A 84 -18.37 2.68 10.92
CA ASP A 84 -17.29 3.59 11.29
C ASP A 84 -15.96 3.13 10.72
N VAL A 85 -15.20 4.07 10.14
CA VAL A 85 -13.88 3.80 9.56
C VAL A 85 -12.80 4.45 10.41
N VAL A 86 -11.84 3.66 10.87
CA VAL A 86 -10.65 4.13 11.60
C VAL A 86 -9.42 3.94 10.73
N THR A 87 -8.76 5.05 10.37
CA THR A 87 -7.47 4.98 9.67
C THR A 87 -6.34 4.76 10.68
N LEU A 88 -5.47 3.78 10.40
CA LEU A 88 -4.31 3.43 11.22
C LEU A 88 -3.16 4.38 10.91
N ALA A 89 -3.14 5.53 11.60
CA ALA A 89 -2.23 6.63 11.27
C ALA A 89 -0.80 6.47 11.82
N THR A 90 -0.60 5.66 12.87
CA THR A 90 0.70 5.52 13.54
C THR A 90 1.01 4.08 13.89
N PRO A 91 2.30 3.67 13.94
CA PRO A 91 2.68 2.34 14.39
C PRO A 91 2.33 2.09 15.86
N GLY A 92 2.51 0.84 16.28
CA GLY A 92 2.32 0.37 17.65
C GLY A 92 0.93 -0.19 17.92
N LYS A 93 0.71 -0.60 19.17
CA LYS A 93 -0.57 -1.18 19.59
C LYS A 93 -1.71 -0.17 19.52
N LYS A 94 -2.88 -0.63 19.08
CA LYS A 94 -4.14 0.13 19.06
C LYS A 94 -5.21 -0.73 19.73
N TRP A 95 -6.02 -0.11 20.58
CA TRP A 95 -7.06 -0.78 21.35
C TRP A 95 -8.41 -0.13 21.09
N TYR A 96 -9.42 -0.98 20.90
CA TYR A 96 -10.78 -0.58 20.60
C TYR A 96 -11.75 -1.39 21.46
N ILE A 97 -12.79 -0.74 21.97
CA ILE A 97 -13.84 -1.37 22.78
C ILE A 97 -15.22 -0.85 22.37
N CYS A 98 -16.26 -1.63 22.66
CA CYS A 98 -17.62 -1.12 22.74
C CYS A 98 -17.92 -0.70 24.19
N GLY A 99 -18.34 0.54 24.38
CA GLY A 99 -18.68 1.11 25.69
C GLY A 99 -20.15 0.93 26.09
N VAL A 100 -20.96 0.24 25.28
CA VAL A 100 -22.38 0.03 25.57
C VAL A 100 -22.54 -1.04 26.65
N GLY A 101 -23.06 -0.66 27.82
CA GLY A 101 -23.39 -1.58 28.91
C GLY A 101 -22.22 -2.51 29.28
N LYS A 102 -22.45 -3.83 29.20
CA LYS A 102 -21.43 -4.86 29.48
C LYS A 102 -20.87 -5.53 28.22
N HIS A 103 -20.99 -4.89 27.06
CA HIS A 103 -20.56 -5.47 25.78
C HIS A 103 -19.05 -5.76 25.73
N CYS A 104 -18.20 -4.89 26.27
CA CYS A 104 -16.75 -5.15 26.34
C CYS A 104 -16.39 -6.21 27.40
N GLU A 105 -16.84 -6.03 28.65
CA GLU A 105 -16.41 -6.86 29.79
C GLU A 105 -16.93 -8.30 29.71
N VAL A 106 -18.23 -8.45 29.47
CA VAL A 106 -18.91 -9.75 29.46
C VAL A 106 -19.10 -10.26 28.03
N GLY A 107 -19.42 -9.35 27.11
CA GLY A 107 -19.62 -9.68 25.70
C GLY A 107 -18.31 -9.87 24.93
N GLY A 108 -17.16 -9.51 25.48
CA GLY A 108 -15.87 -9.63 24.78
C GLY A 108 -15.73 -8.73 23.55
N GLN A 109 -16.55 -7.69 23.39
CA GLN A 109 -16.53 -6.80 22.24
C GLN A 109 -15.39 -5.78 22.34
N LYS A 110 -14.17 -6.28 22.10
CA LYS A 110 -12.91 -5.55 22.23
C LYS A 110 -11.85 -6.10 21.26
N LEU A 111 -11.12 -5.22 20.61
CA LEU A 111 -10.05 -5.54 19.66
C LEU A 111 -8.74 -4.87 20.08
N VAL A 112 -7.63 -5.60 20.01
CA VAL A 112 -6.29 -5.02 20.06
C VAL A 112 -5.51 -5.52 18.85
N ILE A 113 -4.82 -4.62 18.19
CA ILE A 113 -3.94 -4.94 17.05
C ILE A 113 -2.58 -4.27 17.24
N THR A 114 -1.58 -4.76 16.52
CA THR A 114 -0.28 -4.08 16.40
C THR A 114 -0.16 -3.54 14.98
N VAL A 115 0.07 -2.23 14.87
CA VAL A 115 0.27 -1.56 13.58
C VAL A 115 1.76 -1.44 13.30
N LEU A 116 2.18 -1.95 12.15
CA LEU A 116 3.53 -1.85 11.63
C LEU A 116 3.74 -0.52 10.90
N PRO A 117 4.99 -0.05 10.73
CA PRO A 117 5.31 1.10 9.88
C PRO A 117 4.70 0.96 8.50
N LYS A 118 4.50 2.09 7.81
CA LYS A 118 4.02 2.06 6.42
C LYS A 118 5.00 1.24 5.58
N LEU A 119 4.47 0.37 4.72
CA LEU A 119 5.29 -0.30 3.72
C LEU A 119 5.85 0.77 2.78
N SER A 120 7.17 0.94 2.80
CA SER A 120 7.86 1.79 1.85
C SER A 120 7.87 1.08 0.49
N ALA A 121 7.33 1.72 -0.53
CA ALA A 121 7.63 1.30 -1.89
C ALA A 121 9.15 1.45 -2.10
N SER A 122 9.82 0.38 -2.54
CA SER A 122 11.21 0.51 -3.00
C SER A 122 11.24 1.57 -4.09
N ALA A 123 12.15 2.55 -3.96
CA ALA A 123 12.34 3.57 -4.99
C ALA A 123 12.64 2.88 -6.33
N PRO A 124 12.11 3.38 -7.46
CA PRO A 124 12.52 2.89 -8.77
C PRO A 124 14.05 2.98 -8.89
N ALA A 125 14.68 1.95 -9.47
CA ALA A 125 16.10 1.99 -9.75
C ALA A 125 16.45 3.25 -10.54
N PRO A 126 17.61 3.90 -10.29
CA PRO A 126 18.04 5.05 -11.07
C PRO A 126 18.03 4.72 -12.57
N ALA A 127 17.49 5.60 -13.40
CA ALA A 127 17.58 5.45 -14.85
C ALA A 127 19.06 5.34 -15.28
N PRO A 128 19.40 4.52 -16.29
CA PRO A 128 20.75 4.48 -16.82
C PRO A 128 21.19 5.89 -17.23
N GLN A 129 22.30 6.38 -16.65
CA GLN A 129 22.86 7.66 -17.05
C GLN A 129 23.33 7.58 -18.50
N ALA A 130 22.75 8.42 -19.37
CA ALA A 130 23.27 8.61 -20.71
C ALA A 130 24.66 9.27 -20.61
N VAL A 131 25.68 8.59 -21.14
CA VAL A 131 27.03 9.15 -21.25
C VAL A 131 26.98 10.30 -22.27
N ALA A 132 27.19 11.53 -21.82
CA ALA A 132 27.30 12.68 -22.71
C ALA A 132 28.56 12.52 -23.60
N PRO A 133 28.51 12.78 -24.91
CA PRO A 133 29.71 12.81 -25.74
C PRO A 133 30.53 14.05 -25.38
N THR A 134 31.78 13.84 -24.97
CA THR A 134 32.79 14.91 -24.92
C THR A 134 33.02 15.43 -26.33
N SER A 135 32.62 16.67 -26.58
CA SER A 135 32.95 17.37 -27.83
C SER A 135 34.41 17.80 -27.79
N ALA A 136 35.24 17.15 -28.60
CA ALA A 136 36.53 17.66 -29.01
C ALA A 136 36.59 17.64 -30.55
N ALA A 137 36.85 18.81 -31.12
CA ALA A 137 36.83 19.08 -32.54
C ALA A 137 38.09 18.54 -33.27
N ASN A 138 37.91 18.34 -34.58
CA ASN A 138 38.88 18.33 -35.69
C ASN A 138 39.38 16.98 -36.24
N GLY A 139 39.10 16.80 -37.54
CA GLY A 139 39.71 15.83 -38.48
C GLY A 139 39.14 14.41 -38.34
N VAL A 140 38.59 13.75 -39.35
CA VAL A 140 39.10 13.60 -40.72
C VAL A 140 37.91 13.33 -41.64
N VAL A 141 37.76 14.20 -42.63
CA VAL A 141 36.95 13.97 -43.83
C VAL A 141 37.55 12.80 -44.62
N SER A 142 36.92 11.63 -44.62
CA SER A 142 37.01 10.63 -45.70
C SER A 142 36.33 9.35 -45.26
N SER A 143 35.25 8.96 -45.95
CA SER A 143 34.88 7.54 -46.21
C SER A 143 33.46 7.40 -46.80
N VAL A 144 32.61 8.42 -46.75
CA VAL A 144 31.24 8.31 -47.29
C VAL A 144 31.18 8.51 -48.81
N LEU A 145 32.13 9.24 -49.38
CA LEU A 145 32.20 9.53 -50.83
C LEU A 145 32.73 8.34 -51.66
N GLN A 146 33.38 7.35 -51.03
CA GLN A 146 33.90 6.16 -51.72
C GLN A 146 32.91 5.00 -51.82
N MET A 147 31.81 5.00 -51.05
CA MET A 147 30.76 3.98 -51.20
C MET A 147 29.63 4.38 -52.17
N LEU A 148 29.51 5.67 -52.53
CA LEU A 148 28.47 6.16 -53.44
C LEU A 148 28.86 6.10 -54.93
N LEU A 149 30.16 6.03 -55.26
CA LEU A 149 30.63 5.90 -56.65
C LEU A 149 30.63 4.45 -57.16
N ALA A 150 30.68 3.45 -56.27
CA ALA A 150 30.65 2.04 -56.66
C ALA A 150 29.23 1.51 -56.98
N ALA A 151 28.18 2.13 -56.43
CA ALA A 151 26.80 1.73 -56.68
C ALA A 151 26.22 2.25 -58.01
N ILE A 152 26.74 3.37 -58.54
CA ILE A 152 26.26 3.96 -59.79
C ILE A 152 26.81 3.21 -61.02
N VAL A 153 28.02 2.65 -60.94
CA VAL A 153 28.62 1.87 -62.05
C VAL A 153 27.99 0.48 -62.20
N TYR A 154 27.47 -0.11 -61.11
CA TYR A 154 26.83 -1.44 -61.13
C TYR A 154 25.41 -1.42 -61.74
N VAL A 155 24.68 -0.30 -61.60
CA VAL A 155 23.31 -0.18 -62.12
C VAL A 155 23.28 0.10 -63.64
N VAL A 156 24.32 0.74 -64.19
CA VAL A 156 24.39 1.10 -65.62
C VAL A 156 24.82 -0.08 -66.51
N THR A 157 25.44 -1.13 -65.98
CA THR A 157 25.88 -2.31 -66.77
C THR A 157 24.83 -3.42 -66.89
N ILE A 158 23.68 -3.32 -66.22
CA ILE A 158 22.59 -4.33 -66.26
C ILE A 158 21.40 -3.88 -67.14
N MET A 159 21.50 -2.69 -67.77
CA MET A 159 20.57 -2.24 -68.81
C MET A 159 21.31 -2.03 -70.12
N VAL A 160 21.79 -3.14 -70.71
CA VAL A 160 22.03 -3.30 -72.14
C VAL A 160 21.17 -4.44 -72.63
#